data_AF-A0A495ZRF0-F1
#
_entry.id   AF-A0A495ZRF0-F1
#
_cell.length_a   1.000
_cell.length_b   1.000
_cell.length_c   1.000
_cell.angle_alpha   90.00
_cell.angle_beta   90.00
_cell.angle_gamma   90.00
#
_symmetry.space_group_name_H-M   'P 1'
#
loop_
_entity.id
_entity.type
_entity.pdbx_description
1 polymer ?
#
loop_
_entity_poly.entity_id
_entity_poly.type
_entity_poly.pdbx_seq_one_letter_code
_entity_poly.pdbx_strand_id
1 'polypeptide(L)'
;MLMFISFPASVSEWVELGSLTASLRNDAVSDKQAKNIAKSVGIVKRILKKLRTKKIYEKTFICILSLILISIIISQTGFSQGTSQWSVPEGAIARLGKGKINGITYSSDGTRLAIASSIGVWNYNVHTGEELPLLTEYIGFVTSVAFSPDGSTLASADEDGTIRLWDVGTGKRISILAGHTDRVTSVTYSPDGKTLASGSRDNTVCLWDTNTSQLKRTLTGHSHWVDAVAFSPD
;
A
#
# COMPACT_ATOMS: atom_id res chain seq x y z
N MET A 1 -27.41 -18.76 -3.11
CA MET A 1 -27.38 -20.20 -3.45
C MET A 1 -26.02 -20.74 -3.05
N LEU A 2 -25.93 -21.37 -1.87
CA LEU A 2 -24.67 -21.91 -1.35
C LEU A 2 -24.35 -23.21 -2.10
N MET A 3 -23.24 -23.20 -2.85
CA MET A 3 -22.74 -24.37 -3.57
C MET A 3 -21.87 -25.17 -2.60
N PHE A 4 -22.35 -26.35 -2.18
CA PHE A 4 -21.56 -27.31 -1.41
C PHE A 4 -20.45 -27.88 -2.30
N ILE A 5 -19.19 -27.68 -1.92
CA ILE A 5 -18.05 -28.33 -2.58
C ILE A 5 -17.89 -29.71 -1.95
N SER A 6 -18.38 -30.73 -2.66
CA SER A 6 -18.12 -32.15 -2.38
C SER A 6 -16.70 -32.50 -2.86
N PHE A 7 -15.95 -33.27 -2.08
CA PHE A 7 -14.62 -33.74 -2.48
C PHE A 7 -14.72 -34.94 -3.45
N PRO A 8 -13.89 -34.99 -4.49
CA PRO A 8 -13.93 -36.04 -5.49
C PRO A 8 -13.38 -37.38 -4.95
N ALA A 9 -14.07 -38.48 -5.26
CA ALA A 9 -13.78 -39.81 -4.74
C ALA A 9 -13.03 -40.71 -5.74
N SER A 10 -12.74 -40.23 -6.97
CA SER A 10 -12.12 -41.08 -8.00
C SER A 10 -11.13 -40.36 -8.93
N VAL A 11 -10.32 -41.17 -9.64
CA VAL A 11 -9.19 -40.73 -10.48
C VAL A 11 -9.62 -39.91 -11.70
N SER A 12 -10.87 -40.02 -12.17
CA SER A 12 -11.38 -39.23 -13.31
C SER A 12 -11.58 -37.75 -12.98
N GLU A 13 -11.82 -37.40 -11.72
CA GLU A 13 -11.98 -36.00 -11.27
C GLU A 13 -10.61 -35.29 -11.11
N TRP A 14 -9.49 -36.03 -11.11
CA TRP A 14 -8.15 -35.42 -11.13
C TRP A 14 -7.76 -34.89 -12.51
N VAL A 15 -8.48 -35.28 -13.57
CA VAL A 15 -8.34 -34.69 -14.90
C VAL A 15 -8.81 -33.23 -14.89
N GLU A 16 -9.76 -32.85 -14.02
CA GLU A 16 -10.21 -31.46 -13.85
C GLU A 16 -9.16 -30.56 -13.16
N LEU A 17 -8.28 -31.11 -12.31
CA LEU A 17 -7.13 -30.35 -11.81
C LEU A 17 -6.11 -30.04 -12.91
N GLY A 18 -6.02 -30.91 -13.92
CA GLY A 18 -5.24 -30.64 -15.14
C GLY A 18 -5.87 -29.54 -16.00
N SER A 19 -7.20 -29.52 -16.13
CA SER A 19 -7.91 -28.47 -16.87
C SER A 19 -7.87 -27.12 -16.14
N LEU A 20 -7.84 -27.10 -14.79
CA LEU A 20 -7.62 -25.88 -14.00
C LEU A 20 -6.26 -25.23 -14.31
N THR A 21 -5.22 -26.04 -14.52
CA THR A 21 -3.88 -25.52 -14.91
C THR A 21 -3.83 -25.01 -16.36
N ALA A 22 -4.70 -25.50 -17.24
CA ALA A 22 -4.85 -24.98 -18.58
C ALA A 22 -5.68 -23.68 -18.60
N SER A 23 -6.68 -23.55 -17.74
CA SER A 23 -7.48 -22.32 -17.56
C SER A 23 -6.64 -21.19 -16.96
N LEU A 24 -5.78 -21.49 -15.98
CA LEU A 24 -4.86 -20.51 -15.36
C LEU A 24 -3.77 -19.98 -16.31
N ARG A 25 -3.61 -20.57 -17.50
CA ARG A 25 -2.69 -20.08 -18.54
C ARG A 25 -3.30 -18.97 -19.40
N ASN A 26 -4.62 -18.82 -19.40
CA ASN A 26 -5.33 -17.85 -20.23
C ASN A 26 -5.62 -16.51 -19.52
N ASP A 27 -5.48 -16.45 -18.19
CA ASP A 27 -5.56 -15.20 -17.44
C ASP A 27 -4.15 -14.71 -17.09
N ALA A 28 -3.96 -13.38 -17.16
CA ALA A 28 -2.70 -12.64 -17.13
C ALA A 28 -1.81 -12.88 -15.89
N VAL A 29 -1.27 -14.08 -15.74
CA VAL A 29 -0.20 -14.41 -14.80
C VAL A 29 1.11 -14.06 -15.50
N SER A 30 1.90 -13.14 -14.93
CA SER A 30 3.21 -12.81 -15.50
C SER A 30 4.06 -14.08 -15.67
N ASP A 31 4.84 -14.18 -16.76
CA ASP A 31 5.69 -15.34 -17.04
C ASP A 31 6.58 -15.76 -15.85
N LYS A 32 6.95 -14.79 -15.01
CA LYS A 32 7.71 -15.00 -13.77
C LYS A 32 6.88 -15.68 -12.68
N GLN A 33 5.62 -15.28 -12.50
CA GLN A 33 4.69 -15.94 -11.59
C GLN A 33 4.33 -17.34 -12.08
N ALA A 34 4.08 -17.52 -13.38
CA ALA A 34 3.77 -18.84 -13.95
C ALA A 34 4.94 -19.84 -13.74
N LYS A 35 6.19 -19.39 -13.93
CA LYS A 35 7.39 -20.18 -13.65
C LYS A 35 7.55 -20.51 -12.16
N ASN A 36 7.25 -19.57 -11.27
CA ASN A 36 7.30 -19.79 -9.82
C ASN A 36 6.24 -20.79 -9.36
N ILE A 37 5.01 -20.68 -9.89
CA ILE A 37 3.91 -21.62 -9.62
C ILE A 37 4.29 -23.03 -10.11
N ALA A 38 4.79 -23.16 -11.34
CA ALA A 38 5.22 -24.45 -11.89
C ALA A 38 6.33 -25.11 -11.05
N LYS A 39 7.31 -24.32 -10.58
CA LYS A 39 8.38 -24.79 -9.70
C LYS A 39 7.84 -25.28 -8.35
N SER A 40 6.96 -24.50 -7.73
CA SER A 40 6.30 -24.87 -6.46
C SER A 40 5.49 -26.16 -6.62
N VAL A 41 4.67 -26.27 -7.67
CA VAL A 41 3.88 -27.49 -7.99
C VAL A 41 4.78 -28.71 -8.18
N GLY A 42 5.93 -28.55 -8.84
CA GLY A 42 6.92 -29.62 -9.01
C GLY A 42 7.50 -30.13 -7.69
N ILE A 43 7.76 -29.22 -6.74
CA ILE A 43 8.23 -29.55 -5.39
C ILE A 43 7.14 -30.32 -4.63
N VAL A 44 5.88 -29.84 -4.67
CA VAL A 44 4.74 -30.52 -4.04
C VAL A 44 4.61 -31.95 -4.55
N LYS A 45 4.64 -32.15 -5.87
CA LYS A 45 4.54 -33.49 -6.49
C LYS A 45 5.64 -34.44 -6.02
N ARG A 46 6.89 -33.97 -5.88
CA ARG A 46 8.02 -34.79 -5.40
C ARG A 46 7.87 -35.17 -3.91
N ILE A 47 7.42 -34.24 -3.07
CA ILE A 47 7.19 -34.48 -1.64
C ILE A 47 6.05 -35.48 -1.44
N LEU A 48 4.92 -35.28 -2.12
CA LEU A 48 3.77 -36.20 -2.07
C LEU A 48 4.15 -37.61 -2.55
N LYS A 49 4.99 -37.73 -3.59
CA LYS A 49 5.49 -39.03 -4.06
C LYS A 49 6.36 -39.74 -3.02
N LYS A 50 7.26 -39.01 -2.33
CA LYS A 50 8.11 -39.56 -1.24
C LYS A 50 7.31 -39.95 0.01
N LEU A 51 6.24 -39.24 0.30
CA LEU A 51 5.38 -39.53 1.46
C LEU A 51 4.47 -40.74 1.20
N ARG A 52 4.00 -40.93 -0.04
CA ARG A 52 3.19 -42.10 -0.47
C ARG A 52 3.90 -43.44 -0.26
N THR A 53 5.24 -43.47 -0.24
CA THR A 53 6.03 -44.70 -0.05
C THR A 53 6.22 -45.09 1.42
N LYS A 54 5.90 -44.23 2.40
CA LYS A 54 6.00 -44.55 3.83
C LYS A 54 4.60 -44.79 4.40
N LYS A 55 4.23 -46.07 4.53
CA LYS A 55 2.88 -46.60 4.85
C LYS A 55 2.30 -46.23 6.24
N ILE A 56 2.90 -45.28 6.98
CA ILE A 56 2.63 -45.02 8.41
C ILE A 56 2.09 -43.60 8.69
N TYR A 57 2.03 -42.71 7.70
CA TYR A 57 1.48 -41.36 7.91
C TYR A 57 0.02 -41.33 7.43
N GLU A 58 -0.87 -41.87 8.26
CA GLU A 58 -2.30 -41.93 8.03
C GLU A 58 -2.87 -40.53 7.77
N LYS A 59 -3.43 -40.36 6.56
CA LYS A 59 -4.37 -39.36 6.02
C LYS A 59 -4.39 -37.94 6.64
N THR A 60 -4.52 -37.78 7.95
CA THR A 60 -4.54 -36.51 8.67
C THR A 60 -3.27 -35.68 8.46
N PHE A 61 -2.08 -36.30 8.50
CA PHE A 61 -0.82 -35.56 8.27
C PHE A 61 -0.70 -35.04 6.83
N ILE A 62 -1.17 -35.82 5.85
CA ILE A 62 -1.18 -35.43 4.44
C ILE A 62 -2.21 -34.31 4.22
N CYS A 63 -3.39 -34.38 4.84
CA CYS A 63 -4.39 -33.30 4.77
C CYS A 63 -3.87 -31.99 5.37
N ILE A 64 -3.25 -32.03 6.55
CA ILE A 64 -2.69 -30.84 7.20
C ILE A 64 -1.57 -30.23 6.36
N LEU A 65 -0.65 -31.05 5.84
CA LEU A 65 0.42 -30.59 4.97
C LEU A 65 -0.14 -29.99 3.66
N SER A 66 -1.18 -30.60 3.09
CA SER A 66 -1.84 -30.08 1.89
C SER A 66 -2.52 -28.75 2.14
N LEU A 67 -3.21 -28.58 3.28
CA LEU A 67 -3.82 -27.31 3.68
C LEU A 67 -2.78 -26.21 3.92
N ILE A 68 -1.64 -26.54 4.54
CA ILE A 68 -0.52 -25.60 4.72
C ILE A 68 0.05 -25.17 3.37
N LEU A 69 0.25 -26.13 2.45
CA LEU A 69 0.74 -25.82 1.10
C LEU A 69 -0.27 -25.01 0.27
N ILE A 70 -1.56 -25.29 0.38
CA ILE A 70 -2.62 -24.48 -0.25
C ILE A 70 -2.63 -23.07 0.34
N SER A 71 -2.50 -22.92 1.66
CA SER A 71 -2.39 -21.62 2.32
C SER A 71 -1.17 -20.82 1.84
N ILE A 72 -0.01 -21.47 1.67
CA ILE A 72 1.19 -20.84 1.12
C ILE A 72 0.97 -20.42 -0.34
N ILE A 73 0.28 -21.25 -1.15
CA ILE A 73 -0.08 -20.90 -2.53
C ILE A 73 -1.07 -19.73 -2.58
N ILE A 74 -2.08 -19.71 -1.70
CA ILE A 74 -3.03 -18.59 -1.55
C ILE A 74 -2.30 -17.32 -1.09
N SER A 75 -1.32 -17.44 -0.19
CA SER A 75 -0.54 -16.30 0.29
C SER A 75 0.42 -15.74 -0.77
N GLN A 76 0.91 -16.59 -1.69
CA GLN A 76 1.71 -16.16 -2.86
C GLN A 76 0.85 -15.63 -4.00
N THR A 77 -0.39 -16.09 -4.09
CA THR A 77 -1.45 -15.47 -4.89
C THR A 77 -2.15 -14.44 -4.03
N GLY A 78 -1.40 -13.43 -3.58
CA GLY A 78 -2.00 -12.26 -2.93
C GLY A 78 -3.23 -11.88 -3.75
N PHE A 79 -4.40 -11.97 -3.13
CA PHE A 79 -5.66 -11.54 -3.72
C PHE A 79 -5.47 -10.06 -4.06
N SER A 80 -4.97 -9.80 -5.27
CA SER A 80 -5.31 -8.63 -6.03
C SER A 80 -6.82 -8.74 -6.17
N GLN A 81 -7.53 -8.14 -5.22
CA GLN A 81 -8.94 -7.84 -5.41
C GLN A 81 -9.05 -7.18 -6.78
N GLY A 82 -9.67 -7.88 -7.73
CA GLY A 82 -10.03 -7.36 -9.02
C GLY A 82 -11.02 -6.22 -8.79
N THR A 83 -10.50 -5.04 -8.51
CA THR A 83 -11.28 -3.83 -8.32
C THR A 83 -11.39 -3.18 -9.69
N SER A 84 -12.59 -3.28 -10.27
CA SER A 84 -13.08 -2.53 -11.44
C SER A 84 -12.09 -2.36 -12.59
N GLN A 85 -12.32 -3.10 -13.67
CA GLN A 85 -11.73 -2.93 -14.99
C GLN A 85 -12.07 -1.54 -15.58
N TRP A 86 -11.58 -0.47 -14.99
CA TRP A 86 -11.38 0.78 -15.71
C TRP A 86 -10.31 0.49 -16.74
N SER A 87 -10.60 0.63 -18.03
CA SER A 87 -9.57 0.58 -19.06
C SER A 87 -8.53 1.65 -18.72
N VAL A 88 -7.25 1.27 -18.71
CA VAL A 88 -6.17 2.27 -18.62
C VAL A 88 -6.34 3.18 -19.84
N PRO A 89 -6.42 4.51 -19.67
CA PRO A 89 -6.47 5.43 -20.81
C PRO A 89 -5.32 5.15 -21.77
N GLU A 90 -5.55 5.31 -23.07
CA GLU A 90 -4.49 5.16 -24.06
C GLU A 90 -3.33 6.12 -23.74
N GLY A 91 -2.11 5.59 -23.70
CA GLY A 91 -0.91 6.34 -23.31
C GLY A 91 -0.60 6.38 -21.81
N ALA A 92 -1.43 5.80 -20.93
CA ALA A 92 -1.04 5.68 -19.52
C ALA A 92 0.03 4.58 -19.32
N ILE A 93 1.10 4.99 -18.61
CA ILE A 93 2.34 4.21 -18.48
C ILE A 93 2.40 3.38 -17.19
N ALA A 94 1.62 3.72 -16.18
CA ALA A 94 1.61 3.02 -14.88
C ALA A 94 0.30 3.25 -14.11
N ARG A 95 -0.01 2.33 -13.18
CA ARG A 95 -1.01 2.51 -12.11
C ARG A 95 -0.28 2.59 -10.79
N LEU A 96 -0.34 3.73 -10.13
CA LEU A 96 0.40 4.02 -8.90
C LEU A 96 -0.57 4.27 -7.74
N GLY A 97 -0.14 3.97 -6.52
CA GLY A 97 -0.94 4.08 -5.31
C GLY A 97 -1.76 2.83 -4.99
N LYS A 98 -2.13 2.70 -3.71
CA LYS A 98 -2.90 1.57 -3.19
C LYS A 98 -3.99 2.11 -2.27
N GLY A 99 -5.20 1.55 -2.34
CA GLY A 99 -6.36 2.02 -1.56
C GLY A 99 -6.99 3.30 -2.09
N LYS A 100 -7.84 3.95 -1.28
CA LYS A 100 -8.43 5.26 -1.64
C LYS A 100 -7.33 6.31 -1.60
N ILE A 101 -7.10 6.99 -2.72
CA ILE A 101 -6.15 8.09 -2.81
C ILE A 101 -6.80 9.36 -2.29
N ASN A 102 -6.14 10.04 -1.37
CA ASN A 102 -6.61 11.29 -0.77
C ASN A 102 -5.80 12.51 -1.24
N GLY A 103 -4.55 12.30 -1.65
CA GLY A 103 -3.70 13.38 -2.16
C GLY A 103 -2.51 12.85 -2.93
N ILE A 104 -1.99 13.67 -3.84
CA ILE A 104 -0.78 13.41 -4.63
C ILE A 104 0.08 14.67 -4.64
N THR A 105 1.40 14.51 -4.63
CA THR A 105 2.32 15.65 -4.70
C THR A 105 3.64 15.24 -5.35
N TYR A 106 4.19 16.13 -6.18
CA TYR A 106 5.53 15.98 -6.75
C TYR A 106 6.57 16.61 -5.83
N SER A 107 7.77 16.04 -5.80
CA SER A 107 8.93 16.75 -5.27
C SER A 107 9.25 17.97 -6.14
N SER A 108 9.93 18.97 -5.57
CA SER A 108 10.26 20.22 -6.26
C SER A 108 11.13 20.01 -7.51
N ASP A 109 11.95 18.97 -7.53
CA ASP A 109 12.77 18.55 -8.68
C ASP A 109 12.01 17.71 -9.72
N GLY A 110 10.74 17.35 -9.45
CA GLY A 110 9.91 16.52 -10.31
C GLY A 110 10.33 15.05 -10.41
N THR A 111 11.32 14.60 -9.63
CA THR A 111 11.84 13.23 -9.73
C THR A 111 11.03 12.21 -8.95
N ARG A 112 10.28 12.66 -7.94
CA ARG A 112 9.48 11.82 -7.04
C ARG A 112 8.02 12.23 -7.03
N LEU A 113 7.16 11.23 -6.85
CA LEU A 113 5.71 11.39 -6.66
C LEU A 113 5.33 10.70 -5.35
N ALA A 114 4.81 11.48 -4.39
CA ALA A 114 4.22 10.96 -3.17
C ALA A 114 2.69 10.90 -3.29
N ILE A 115 2.11 9.81 -2.80
CA ILE A 115 0.68 9.53 -2.83
C ILE A 115 0.21 9.24 -1.41
N ALA A 116 -0.67 10.08 -0.88
CA ALA A 116 -1.41 9.82 0.35
C ALA A 116 -2.60 8.91 0.05
N SER A 117 -2.75 7.83 0.82
CA SER A 117 -3.88 6.95 0.72
C SER A 117 -4.44 6.50 2.07
N SER A 118 -5.59 5.85 2.04
CA SER A 118 -6.24 5.25 3.21
C SER A 118 -5.42 4.15 3.89
N ILE A 119 -4.33 3.70 3.27
CA ILE A 119 -3.50 2.60 3.79
C ILE A 119 -2.04 3.01 3.98
N GLY A 120 -1.71 4.30 3.83
CA GLY A 120 -0.36 4.82 4.05
C GLY A 120 0.08 5.84 2.99
N VAL A 121 1.38 6.01 2.88
CA VAL A 121 2.01 6.90 1.90
C VAL A 121 2.88 6.07 0.97
N TRP A 122 2.75 6.32 -0.33
CA TRP A 122 3.54 5.67 -1.36
C TRP A 122 4.43 6.69 -2.04
N ASN A 123 5.71 6.36 -2.25
CA ASN A 123 6.63 7.20 -2.99
C ASN A 123 7.08 6.47 -4.25
N TYR A 124 7.11 7.18 -5.38
CA TYR A 124 7.47 6.61 -6.68
C TYR A 124 8.53 7.46 -7.35
N ASN A 125 9.44 6.80 -8.04
CA ASN A 125 10.26 7.45 -9.05
C ASN A 125 9.38 7.76 -10.26
N VAL A 126 9.29 9.03 -10.65
CA VAL A 126 8.41 9.49 -11.74
C VAL A 126 8.84 8.94 -13.11
N HIS A 127 10.14 8.73 -13.31
CA HIS A 127 10.70 8.31 -14.59
C HIS A 127 10.60 6.80 -14.81
N THR A 128 10.81 6.01 -13.76
CA THR A 128 10.79 4.54 -13.84
C THR A 128 9.45 3.93 -13.41
N GLY A 129 8.64 4.68 -12.67
CA GLY A 129 7.41 4.17 -12.03
C GLY A 129 7.68 3.23 -10.85
N GLU A 130 8.94 3.04 -10.46
CA GLU A 130 9.30 2.16 -9.36
C GLU A 130 8.88 2.75 -8.01
N GLU A 131 8.31 1.90 -7.16
CA GLU A 131 8.01 2.22 -5.76
C GLU A 131 9.32 2.35 -4.99
N LEU A 132 9.56 3.52 -4.41
CA LEU A 132 10.71 3.79 -3.57
C LEU A 132 10.41 3.34 -2.13
N PRO A 133 11.42 2.85 -1.39
CA PRO A 133 11.28 2.48 0.01
C PRO A 133 11.06 3.73 0.87
N LEU A 134 9.82 4.19 0.91
CA LEU A 134 9.29 5.09 1.92
C LEU A 134 8.03 4.41 2.47
N LEU A 135 7.92 4.38 3.80
CA LEU A 135 6.63 4.30 4.50
C LEU A 135 5.84 2.98 4.51
N THR A 136 6.51 1.83 4.64
CA THR A 136 5.84 0.56 4.93
C THR A 136 5.91 0.16 6.40
N GLU A 137 5.35 0.96 7.32
CA GLU A 137 5.10 0.50 8.69
C GLU A 137 3.77 0.99 9.30
N TYR A 138 3.00 1.87 8.64
CA TYR A 138 1.84 2.50 9.25
C TYR A 138 0.52 2.26 8.48
N ILE A 139 -0.44 1.64 9.16
CA ILE A 139 -1.79 1.35 8.68
C ILE A 139 -2.73 2.46 9.19
N GLY A 140 -2.61 3.66 8.62
CA GLY A 140 -3.48 4.78 8.99
C GLY A 140 -3.92 5.60 7.79
N PHE A 141 -5.02 6.32 7.97
CA PHE A 141 -5.65 7.10 6.92
C PHE A 141 -4.90 8.41 6.74
N VAL A 142 -4.03 8.45 5.72
CA VAL A 142 -3.30 9.66 5.37
C VAL A 142 -4.18 10.53 4.49
N THR A 143 -4.41 11.76 4.93
CA THR A 143 -5.37 12.69 4.33
C THR A 143 -4.72 13.62 3.32
N SER A 144 -3.46 13.99 3.55
CA SER A 144 -2.68 14.91 2.72
C SER A 144 -1.19 14.63 2.87
N VAL A 145 -0.41 14.97 1.84
CA VAL A 145 1.06 14.90 1.84
C VAL A 145 1.66 16.15 1.20
N ALA A 146 2.83 16.56 1.65
CA ALA A 146 3.58 17.68 1.07
C ALA A 146 5.10 17.45 1.19
N PHE A 147 5.84 17.66 0.12
CA PHE A 147 7.31 17.73 0.17
C PHE A 147 7.76 19.08 0.73
N SER A 148 8.87 19.08 1.46
CA SER A 148 9.62 20.30 1.73
C SER A 148 10.18 20.88 0.41
N PRO A 149 10.42 22.20 0.32
CA PRO A 149 10.91 22.83 -0.90
C PRO A 149 12.25 22.26 -1.42
N ASP A 150 13.09 21.78 -0.52
CA ASP A 150 14.37 21.11 -0.85
C ASP A 150 14.20 19.61 -1.19
N GLY A 151 12.99 19.06 -1.08
CA GLY A 151 12.68 17.65 -1.36
C GLY A 151 13.25 16.65 -0.35
N SER A 152 13.91 17.11 0.71
CA SER A 152 14.59 16.23 1.69
C SER A 152 13.62 15.57 2.68
N THR A 153 12.49 16.24 2.95
CA THR A 153 11.51 15.83 3.93
C THR A 153 10.12 15.73 3.29
N LEU A 154 9.37 14.70 3.67
CA LEU A 154 7.96 14.56 3.33
C LEU A 154 7.13 14.72 4.60
N ALA A 155 6.09 15.54 4.57
CA ALA A 155 5.08 15.62 5.61
C ALA A 155 3.84 14.82 5.21
N SER A 156 3.27 14.08 6.14
CA SER A 156 1.98 13.38 5.97
C SER A 156 1.00 13.78 7.07
N ALA A 157 -0.17 14.25 6.68
CA ALA A 157 -1.28 14.59 7.57
C ALA A 157 -2.17 13.36 7.81
N ASP A 158 -2.59 13.15 9.05
CA ASP A 158 -3.26 11.92 9.46
C ASP A 158 -4.65 12.16 10.09
N GLU A 159 -5.47 11.12 10.03
CA GLU A 159 -6.77 11.08 10.70
C GLU A 159 -6.67 11.09 12.23
N ASP A 160 -5.55 10.64 12.81
CA ASP A 160 -5.30 10.69 14.25
C ASP A 160 -4.97 12.09 14.80
N GLY A 161 -5.03 13.13 13.97
CA GLY A 161 -4.73 14.51 14.37
C GLY A 161 -3.23 14.82 14.43
N THR A 162 -2.37 13.90 13.99
CA THR A 162 -0.93 14.12 13.93
C THR A 162 -0.44 14.38 12.51
N ILE A 163 0.73 15.02 12.42
CA ILE A 163 1.50 15.13 11.19
C ILE A 163 2.81 14.41 11.42
N ARG A 164 3.23 13.58 10.46
CA ARG A 164 4.49 12.85 10.53
C ARG A 164 5.45 13.38 9.49
N LEU A 165 6.69 13.62 9.91
CA LEU A 165 7.78 14.06 9.04
C LEU A 165 8.68 12.87 8.73
N TRP A 166 9.04 12.72 7.47
CA TRP A 166 9.78 11.57 6.94
C TRP A 166 11.00 12.04 6.18
N ASP A 167 12.13 11.40 6.44
CA ASP A 167 13.35 11.59 5.67
C ASP A 167 13.19 10.85 4.32
N VAL A 168 13.29 11.60 3.22
CA VAL A 168 13.02 11.08 1.87
C VAL A 168 14.12 10.14 1.36
N GLY A 169 15.35 10.27 1.89
CA GLY A 169 16.50 9.45 1.51
C GLY A 169 16.51 8.08 2.20
N THR A 170 16.13 8.04 3.46
CA THR A 170 16.18 6.85 4.33
C THR A 170 14.83 6.19 4.54
N GLY A 171 13.73 6.90 4.26
CA GLY A 171 12.36 6.44 4.49
C GLY A 171 11.95 6.39 5.96
N LYS A 172 12.77 6.92 6.87
CA LYS A 172 12.52 6.89 8.31
C LYS A 172 11.71 8.08 8.78
N ARG A 173 10.92 7.88 9.83
CA ARG A 173 10.23 8.98 10.52
C ARG A 173 11.25 9.83 11.27
N ILE A 174 11.25 11.13 11.00
CA ILE A 174 12.06 12.13 11.70
C ILE A 174 11.33 12.59 12.97
N SER A 175 10.05 12.93 12.84
CA SER A 175 9.30 13.59 13.92
C SER A 175 7.79 13.35 13.80
N ILE A 176 7.07 13.60 14.90
CA ILE A 176 5.61 13.66 14.96
C ILE A 176 5.24 15.03 15.50
N LEU A 177 4.45 15.78 14.74
CA LEU A 177 3.84 17.03 15.17
C LEU A 177 2.45 16.71 15.71
N ALA A 178 2.30 16.83 17.02
CA ALA A 178 1.04 16.62 17.73
C ALA A 178 0.55 17.95 18.30
N GLY A 179 -0.74 18.25 18.10
CA GLY A 179 -1.33 19.49 18.59
C GLY A 179 -2.75 19.75 18.07
N HIS A 180 -3.12 19.17 16.92
CA HIS A 180 -4.52 19.12 16.53
C HIS A 180 -5.29 18.11 17.39
N THR A 181 -6.55 18.42 17.70
CA THR A 181 -7.41 17.55 18.52
C THR A 181 -8.37 16.70 17.68
N ASP A 182 -8.34 16.86 16.36
CA ASP A 182 -9.12 16.09 15.39
C ASP A 182 -8.29 15.94 14.10
N ARG A 183 -8.80 15.15 13.16
CA ARG A 183 -8.23 14.81 11.86
C ARG A 183 -7.62 16.04 11.18
N VAL A 184 -6.34 15.92 10.84
CA VAL A 184 -5.66 16.88 9.98
C VAL A 184 -6.14 16.63 8.55
N THR A 185 -6.60 17.66 7.87
CA THR A 185 -7.21 17.58 6.53
C THR A 185 -6.23 17.96 5.43
N SER A 186 -5.30 18.86 5.73
CA SER A 186 -4.38 19.46 4.77
C SER A 186 -3.07 19.83 5.44
N VAL A 187 -1.97 19.68 4.70
CA VAL A 187 -0.63 20.07 5.15
C VAL A 187 0.14 20.68 3.98
N THR A 188 0.92 21.72 4.26
CA THR A 188 1.75 22.39 3.26
C THR A 188 2.98 23.05 3.89
N TYR A 189 4.08 23.13 3.14
CA TYR A 189 5.28 23.87 3.54
C TYR A 189 5.24 25.30 3.04
N SER A 190 5.82 26.23 3.80
CA SER A 190 6.15 27.57 3.30
C SER A 190 7.22 27.47 2.21
N PRO A 191 7.29 28.45 1.28
CA PRO A 191 8.30 28.44 0.21
C PRO A 191 9.75 28.39 0.72
N ASP A 192 10.02 28.99 1.88
CA ASP A 192 11.33 28.95 2.53
C ASP A 192 11.62 27.65 3.31
N GLY A 193 10.62 26.76 3.42
CA GLY A 193 10.70 25.47 4.10
C GLY A 193 10.78 25.56 5.63
N LYS A 194 10.74 26.75 6.23
CA LYS A 194 10.94 26.94 7.68
C LYS A 194 9.66 26.80 8.49
N THR A 195 8.52 26.91 7.84
CA THR A 195 7.21 26.78 8.46
C THR A 195 6.39 25.73 7.73
N LEU A 196 5.70 24.89 8.48
CA LEU A 196 4.69 24.00 7.96
C LEU A 196 3.34 24.47 8.48
N ALA A 197 2.33 24.51 7.61
CA ALA A 197 0.96 24.82 7.98
C ALA A 197 0.11 23.57 7.88
N SER A 198 -0.84 23.41 8.79
CA SER A 198 -1.83 22.35 8.75
C SER A 198 -3.22 22.86 9.10
N GLY A 199 -4.22 22.36 8.37
CA GLY A 199 -5.64 22.56 8.68
C GLY A 199 -6.24 21.29 9.28
N SER A 200 -7.22 21.44 10.16
CA SER A 200 -7.89 20.32 10.82
C SER A 200 -9.40 20.51 10.96
N ARG A 201 -10.09 19.39 11.21
CA ARG A 201 -11.49 19.35 11.64
C ARG A 201 -11.73 19.90 13.04
N ASP A 202 -10.67 20.21 13.79
CA ASP A 202 -10.78 20.97 15.04
C ASP A 202 -11.04 22.47 14.84
N ASN A 203 -11.27 22.89 13.58
CA ASN A 203 -11.54 24.26 13.15
C ASN A 203 -10.33 25.21 13.31
N THR A 204 -9.12 24.68 13.44
CA THR A 204 -7.91 25.49 13.58
C THR A 204 -6.91 25.27 12.44
N VAL A 205 -6.04 26.25 12.26
CA VAL A 205 -4.80 26.11 11.49
C VAL A 205 -3.62 26.16 12.44
N CYS A 206 -2.75 25.16 12.39
CA CYS A 206 -1.50 25.16 13.16
C CYS A 206 -0.32 25.51 12.26
N LEU A 207 0.57 26.37 12.76
CA LEU A 207 1.86 26.70 12.15
C LEU A 207 2.97 26.07 12.98
N TRP A 208 3.82 25.29 12.33
CA TRP A 208 4.89 24.51 12.95
C TRP A 208 6.25 25.01 12.47
N ASP A 209 7.22 25.01 13.36
CA ASP A 209 8.62 25.24 13.02
C ASP A 209 9.22 23.91 12.54
N THR A 210 9.73 23.88 11.31
CA THR A 210 10.21 22.63 10.69
C THR A 210 11.56 22.18 11.26
N ASN A 211 12.38 23.11 11.75
CA ASN A 211 13.69 22.81 12.32
C ASN A 211 13.57 22.19 13.72
N THR A 212 12.65 22.71 14.52
CA THR A 212 12.46 22.29 15.93
C THR A 212 11.31 21.30 16.09
N SER A 213 10.48 21.12 15.06
CA SER A 213 9.24 20.33 15.12
C SER A 213 8.27 20.82 16.21
N GLN A 214 8.28 22.12 16.54
CA GLN A 214 7.43 22.69 17.58
C GLN A 214 6.28 23.50 16.99
N LEU A 215 5.15 23.53 17.70
CA LEU A 215 4.02 24.40 17.37
C LEU A 215 4.39 25.86 17.62
N LYS A 216 4.40 26.69 16.57
CA LYS A 216 4.66 28.14 16.65
C LYS A 216 3.40 28.91 17.03
N ARG A 217 2.28 28.54 16.42
CA ARG A 217 1.01 29.26 16.57
C ARG A 217 -0.18 28.40 16.15
N THR A 218 -1.27 28.51 16.88
CA THR A 218 -2.59 28.06 16.45
C THR A 218 -3.41 29.28 16.04
N LEU A 219 -3.92 29.27 14.82
CA LEU A 219 -4.83 30.27 14.29
C LEU A 219 -6.25 29.78 14.49
N THR A 220 -7.03 30.55 15.24
CA THR A 220 -8.44 30.30 15.51
C THR A 220 -9.31 31.32 14.78
N GLY A 221 -10.56 30.98 14.52
CA GLY A 221 -11.52 31.89 13.87
C GLY A 221 -12.48 31.21 12.89
N HIS A 222 -12.13 30.03 12.39
CA HIS A 222 -13.07 29.24 11.61
C HIS A 222 -14.18 28.68 12.52
N SER A 223 -15.43 28.76 12.06
CA SER A 223 -16.59 28.19 12.75
C SER A 223 -16.85 26.72 12.38
N HIS A 224 -16.11 26.20 11.40
CA HIS A 224 -16.22 24.86 10.85
C HIS A 224 -14.83 24.34 10.43
N TRP A 225 -14.80 23.11 9.91
CA TRP A 225 -13.58 22.44 9.51
C TRP A 225 -12.74 23.29 8.57
N VAL A 226 -11.43 23.22 8.74
CA VAL A 226 -10.48 23.77 7.77
C VAL A 226 -10.19 22.66 6.76
N ASP A 227 -10.63 22.80 5.51
CA ASP A 227 -10.45 21.75 4.51
C ASP A 227 -9.11 21.85 3.75
N ALA A 228 -8.55 23.06 3.62
CA ALA A 228 -7.33 23.30 2.86
C ALA A 228 -6.51 24.45 3.45
N VAL A 229 -5.19 24.32 3.35
CA VAL A 229 -4.23 25.39 3.64
C VAL A 229 -3.25 25.53 2.49
N ALA A 230 -2.85 26.76 2.18
CA ALA A 230 -1.87 27.07 1.17
C ALA A 230 -1.01 28.26 1.63
N PHE A 231 0.27 28.23 1.29
CA PHE A 231 1.10 29.43 1.36
C PHE A 231 1.06 30.16 0.02
N SER A 232 1.11 31.49 0.11
CA SER A 232 1.47 32.30 -1.05
C SER A 232 2.91 31.99 -1.47
N PRO A 233 3.24 32.05 -2.78
CA PRO A 233 4.59 31.74 -3.26
C PRO A 233 5.66 32.81 -2.94
N ASP A 234 5.25 33.96 -2.40
CA ASP A 234 6.11 35.12 -2.09
C ASP A 234 6.70 35.13 -0.66
#